data_AF-A0A2W4VB66-F1
#
_entry.id   AF-A0A2W4VB66-F1
#
_cell.length_a   1.000
_cell.length_b   1.000
_cell.length_c   1.000
_cell.angle_alpha   90.00
_cell.angle_beta   90.00
_cell.angle_gamma   90.00
#
_symmetry.space_group_name_H-M   'P 1'
#
loop_
_entity.id
_entity.type
_entity.pdbx_description
1 polymer ?
#
loop_
_entity_poly.entity_id
_entity_poly.type
_entity_poly.pdbx_seq_one_letter_code
_entity_poly.pdbx_strand_id
1 'polypeptide(L)'
;MDDKRKWAYIKLIQTLLSCPQSQEQELLQQHPDLLDDGLIQGMKFFAEMLYQQGQENKAARLERVSVQLAQTIGMQKTSSPRSNVPDGLWIILQELDRIGGDMRCVSKRVALCRQALELVSRRKDEKRWAELKG
;
A
#
# COMPACT_ATOMS: atom_id res chain seq x y z
N MET A 1 -6.78 12.54 0.63
CA MET A 1 -5.31 12.63 0.44
C MET A 1 -4.93 14.09 0.56
N ASP A 2 -4.46 14.52 1.72
CA ASP A 2 -4.05 15.90 1.97
C ASP A 2 -2.71 16.23 1.31
N ASP A 3 -2.62 17.32 0.54
CA ASP A 3 -1.39 17.71 -0.16
C ASP A 3 -0.22 18.00 0.80
N LYS A 4 -0.51 18.41 2.04
CA LYS A 4 0.49 18.52 3.12
C LYS A 4 1.20 17.19 3.40
N ARG A 5 0.46 16.08 3.36
CA ARG A 5 0.97 14.74 3.66
C ARG A 5 1.88 14.24 2.53
N LYS A 6 1.49 14.49 1.27
CA LYS A 6 2.35 14.21 0.10
C LYS A 6 3.67 14.96 0.17
N TRP A 7 3.62 16.25 0.52
CA TRP A 7 4.82 17.07 0.63
C TRP A 7 5.73 16.58 1.78
N ALA A 8 5.14 16.15 2.89
CA ALA A 8 5.88 15.52 3.99
C ALA A 8 6.59 14.23 3.56
N TYR A 9 5.94 13.38 2.77
CA TYR A 9 6.59 12.17 2.21
C TYR A 9 7.75 12.52 1.30
N ILE A 10 7.57 13.46 0.36
CA ILE A 10 8.64 13.87 -0.56
C ILE A 10 9.83 14.39 0.23
N LYS A 11 9.59 15.22 1.24
CA LYS A 11 10.65 15.75 2.11
C LYS A 11 11.37 14.62 2.85
N LEU A 12 10.63 13.69 3.44
CA LEU A 12 11.20 12.55 4.16
C LEU A 12 12.06 11.66 3.25
N ILE A 13 11.59 11.38 2.04
CA ILE A 13 12.31 10.59 1.03
C ILE A 13 13.59 11.30 0.58
N GLN A 14 13.54 12.62 0.35
CA GLN A 14 14.73 13.40 0.01
C GLN A 14 15.74 13.42 1.15
N THR A 15 15.28 13.52 2.40
CA THR A 15 16.13 13.44 3.58
C THR A 15 16.77 12.05 3.70
N LEU A 16 16.01 10.97 3.50
CA LEU A 16 16.54 9.60 3.46
C LEU A 16 17.66 9.43 2.41
N LEU A 17 17.44 9.99 1.22
CA LEU A 17 18.42 9.93 0.12
C LEU A 17 19.70 10.73 0.40
N SER A 18 19.60 11.80 1.20
CA SER A 18 20.74 12.64 1.59
C SER A 18 21.43 12.18 2.88
N CYS A 19 20.73 11.44 3.74
CA CYS A 19 21.24 10.96 5.01
C CYS A 19 22.16 9.73 4.84
N PRO A 20 23.11 9.52 5.77
CA PRO A 20 23.87 8.28 5.86
C PRO A 20 22.99 7.10 6.29
N GLN A 21 23.38 5.87 5.91
CA GLN A 21 22.58 4.66 6.08
C GLN A 21 22.23 4.36 7.54
N SER A 22 23.11 4.74 8.46
CA SER A 22 22.94 4.59 9.91
C SER A 22 21.80 5.44 10.47
N GLN A 23 21.40 6.54 9.82
CA GLN A 23 20.37 7.46 10.32
C GLN A 23 18.99 7.26 9.69
N GLU A 24 18.84 6.38 8.70
CA GLU A 24 17.54 6.17 8.03
C GLU A 24 16.49 5.65 8.99
N GLN A 25 16.82 4.65 9.81
CA GLN A 25 15.87 4.08 10.77
C GLN A 25 15.50 5.08 11.86
N GLU A 26 16.44 5.90 12.35
CA GLU A 26 16.14 6.95 13.33
C GLU A 26 15.19 8.00 12.73
N LEU A 27 15.45 8.44 11.50
CA LEU A 27 14.60 9.41 10.80
C LEU A 27 13.17 8.88 10.59
N LEU A 28 13.04 7.60 10.21
CA LEU A 28 11.73 6.96 10.05
C LEU A 28 10.98 6.87 11.39
N GLN A 29 11.69 6.51 12.47
CA GLN A 29 11.12 6.45 13.82
C GLN A 29 10.71 7.81 14.37
N GLN A 30 11.30 8.91 13.91
CA GLN A 30 10.88 10.27 14.27
C GLN A 30 9.57 10.70 13.61
N HIS A 31 9.14 10.00 12.55
CA HIS A 31 7.92 10.33 11.80
C HIS A 31 6.96 9.14 11.65
N PRO A 32 6.52 8.51 12.75
CA PRO A 32 5.65 7.33 12.71
C PRO A 32 4.31 7.62 12.02
N ASP A 33 3.80 8.85 12.12
CA ASP A 33 2.57 9.30 11.44
C ASP A 33 2.65 9.26 9.90
N LEU A 34 3.87 9.27 9.35
CA LEU A 34 4.12 9.18 7.92
C LEU A 34 4.43 7.75 7.45
N LEU A 35 4.61 6.79 8.38
CA LEU A 35 4.93 5.40 8.05
C LEU A 35 3.68 4.61 7.68
N ASP A 36 3.18 4.86 6.48
CA ASP A 36 1.99 4.21 5.93
C ASP A 36 2.21 3.73 4.49
N ASP A 37 1.21 3.04 3.93
CA ASP A 37 1.27 2.49 2.57
C ASP A 37 1.56 3.59 1.51
N GLY A 38 1.16 4.84 1.75
CA GLY A 38 1.42 5.97 0.85
C GLY A 38 2.89 6.37 0.79
N LEU A 39 3.61 6.33 1.92
CA LEU A 39 5.06 6.56 1.93
C LEU A 39 5.80 5.44 1.18
N ILE A 40 5.41 4.17 1.38
CA ILE A 40 6.00 3.03 0.68
C ILE A 40 5.87 3.19 -0.83
N GLN A 41 4.69 3.60 -1.30
CA GLN A 41 4.44 3.80 -2.73
C GLN A 41 5.26 4.98 -3.29
N GLY A 42 5.40 6.06 -2.52
CA GLY A 42 6.30 7.17 -2.86
C GLY A 42 7.76 6.73 -2.97
N MET A 43 8.23 5.89 -2.03
CA MET A 43 9.59 5.35 -2.07
C MET A 43 9.81 4.52 -3.33
N LYS A 44 8.92 3.58 -3.66
CA LYS A 44 9.06 2.77 -4.88
C LYS A 44 9.13 3.63 -6.15
N PHE A 45 8.32 4.68 -6.24
CA PHE A 45 8.37 5.61 -7.38
C PHE A 45 9.72 6.34 -7.49
N PHE A 46 10.25 6.86 -6.38
CA PHE A 46 11.56 7.51 -6.38
C PHE A 46 12.70 6.52 -6.63
N ALA A 47 12.59 5.28 -6.16
CA ALA A 47 13.57 4.23 -6.44
C ALA A 47 13.64 3.91 -7.93
N GLU A 48 12.50 3.75 -8.60
CA GLU A 48 12.44 3.54 -10.05
C GLU A 48 13.03 4.73 -10.82
N MET A 49 12.69 5.96 -10.42
CA MET A 49 13.27 7.18 -11.00
C MET A 49 14.80 7.23 -10.87
N LEU A 50 15.32 6.87 -9.69
CA LEU A 50 16.77 6.83 -9.44
C LEU A 50 17.45 5.74 -10.27
N TYR A 51 16.79 4.60 -10.46
CA TYR A 51 17.28 3.52 -11.32
C TYR A 51 17.43 4.00 -12.77
N GLN A 52 16.42 4.71 -13.29
CA GLN A 52 16.45 5.32 -14.63
C GLN A 52 17.53 6.40 -14.76
N GLN A 53 17.89 7.09 -13.66
CA GLN A 53 18.99 8.06 -13.63
C GLN A 53 20.38 7.43 -13.46
N GLY A 54 20.50 6.10 -13.44
CA GLY A 54 21.77 5.39 -13.21
C GLY A 54 22.25 5.45 -11.76
N GLN A 55 21.39 5.84 -10.81
CA GLN A 55 21.67 5.88 -9.38
C GLN A 55 21.20 4.61 -8.68
N GLU A 56 21.57 3.44 -9.22
CA GLU A 56 21.11 2.12 -8.76
C GLU A 56 21.39 1.88 -7.27
N ASN A 57 22.52 2.36 -6.75
CA ASN A 57 22.85 2.25 -5.33
C ASN A 57 21.83 2.96 -4.43
N LYS A 58 21.36 4.15 -4.84
CA LYS A 58 20.34 4.89 -4.09
C LYS A 58 18.95 4.27 -4.28
N ALA A 59 18.65 3.79 -5.49
CA ALA A 59 17.42 3.08 -5.78
C ALA A 59 17.26 1.80 -4.92
N ALA A 60 18.27 0.93 -4.93
CA ALA A 60 18.27 -0.33 -4.18
C ALA A 60 18.24 -0.10 -2.66
N ARG A 61 18.82 1.00 -2.18
CA ARG A 61 18.73 1.42 -0.78
C ARG A 61 17.29 1.81 -0.43
N LEU A 62 16.69 2.69 -1.22
CA LEU A 62 15.33 3.17 -0.98
C LEU A 62 14.30 2.04 -1.07
N GLU A 63 14.50 1.10 -2.00
CA GLU A 63 13.71 -0.11 -2.12
C GLU A 63 13.83 -0.99 -0.87
N ARG A 64 15.04 -1.26 -0.38
CA ARG A 64 15.27 -2.02 0.86
C ARG A 64 14.54 -1.41 2.05
N VAL A 65 14.61 -0.09 2.21
CA VAL A 65 13.90 0.60 3.29
C VAL A 65 12.39 0.48 3.12
N SER A 66 11.87 0.62 1.89
CA SER A 66 10.44 0.46 1.61
C SER A 66 9.93 -0.95 1.95
N VAL A 67 10.73 -1.99 1.68
CA VAL A 67 10.41 -3.38 2.00
C VAL A 67 10.44 -3.61 3.51
N GLN A 68 11.46 -3.09 4.22
CA GLN A 68 11.50 -3.16 5.68
C GLN A 68 10.29 -2.47 6.32
N LEU A 69 9.93 -1.27 5.85
CA LEU A 69 8.73 -0.57 6.31
C LEU A 69 7.47 -1.37 6.03
N ALA A 70 7.35 -1.96 4.84
CA ALA A 70 6.21 -2.82 4.50
C ALA A 70 6.12 -4.05 5.40
N GLN A 71 7.25 -4.65 5.79
CA GLN A 71 7.30 -5.76 6.73
C GLN A 71 6.90 -5.32 8.14
N THR A 72 7.41 -4.19 8.63
CA THR A 72 7.05 -3.63 9.93
C THR A 72 5.56 -3.31 9.99
N ILE A 73 5.03 -2.62 8.96
CA ILE A 73 3.59 -2.30 8.83
C ILE A 73 2.75 -3.57 8.66
N GLY A 74 3.22 -4.53 7.86
CA GLY A 74 2.58 -5.82 7.65
C GLY A 74 2.47 -6.63 8.94
N MET A 75 3.53 -6.66 9.76
CA MET A 75 3.54 -7.32 11.07
C MET A 75 2.53 -6.66 12.03
N GLN A 76 2.45 -5.33 12.09
CA GLN A 76 1.44 -4.65 12.92
C GLN A 76 0.01 -4.66 12.35
N LYS A 77 -0.18 -4.96 11.06
CA LYS A 77 -1.50 -5.32 10.50
C LYS A 77 -1.93 -6.74 10.94
N THR A 78 -1.00 -7.62 11.31
CA THR A 78 -1.32 -8.96 11.82
C THR A 78 -1.51 -9.06 13.34
N SER A 79 -1.17 -8.01 14.10
CA SER A 79 -1.30 -7.99 15.57
C SER A 79 -2.35 -7.04 16.12
N SER A 80 -3.23 -6.46 15.28
CA SER A 80 -4.37 -5.66 15.74
C SER A 80 -5.68 -6.34 15.35
N PRO A 81 -6.50 -6.85 16.29
CA PRO A 81 -7.75 -7.56 15.99
C PRO A 81 -8.89 -6.63 15.55
N ARG A 82 -8.62 -5.53 14.82
CA ARG A 82 -9.63 -4.51 14.48
C ARG A 82 -9.80 -4.14 13.02
N SER A 83 -9.04 -4.70 12.08
CA SER A 83 -9.44 -4.62 10.66
C SER A 83 -10.30 -5.84 10.30
N ASN A 84 -11.61 -5.71 10.50
CA ASN A 84 -12.64 -6.70 10.12
C ASN A 84 -12.79 -6.86 8.58
N VAL A 85 -11.74 -6.52 7.83
CA VAL A 85 -11.74 -6.46 6.37
C VAL A 85 -11.23 -7.81 5.86
N PRO A 86 -11.94 -8.50 4.94
CA PRO A 86 -11.47 -9.77 4.40
C PRO A 86 -10.12 -9.60 3.70
N ASP A 87 -9.17 -10.49 4.00
CA ASP A 87 -7.93 -10.62 3.25
C ASP A 87 -8.27 -10.75 1.75
N GLY A 88 -7.80 -9.80 0.95
CA GLY A 88 -8.13 -9.67 -0.47
C GLY A 88 -9.10 -8.52 -0.83
N LEU A 89 -9.91 -8.01 0.10
CA LEU A 89 -10.80 -6.87 -0.19
C LEU A 89 -10.00 -5.59 -0.49
N TRP A 90 -8.88 -5.40 0.20
CA TRP A 90 -8.00 -4.25 -0.01
C TRP A 90 -7.44 -4.19 -1.45
N ILE A 91 -7.10 -5.36 -2.02
CA ILE A 91 -6.61 -5.48 -3.41
C ILE A 91 -7.70 -5.09 -4.41
N ILE A 92 -8.95 -5.53 -4.17
CA ILE A 92 -10.09 -5.20 -5.04
C ILE A 92 -10.41 -3.70 -4.98
N LEU A 93 -10.38 -3.12 -3.78
CA LEU A 93 -10.62 -1.68 -3.59
C LEU A 93 -9.52 -0.82 -4.23
N GLN A 94 -8.26 -1.24 -4.13
CA GLN A 94 -7.13 -0.59 -4.78
C GLN A 94 -7.23 -0.63 -6.32
N GLU A 95 -7.62 -1.76 -6.89
CA GLU A 95 -7.81 -1.89 -8.34
C GLU A 95 -9.02 -1.07 -8.82
N LEU A 96 -10.10 -0.99 -8.04
CA LEU A 96 -11.26 -0.13 -8.34
C LEU A 96 -10.90 1.37 -8.36
N ASP A 97 -10.07 1.82 -7.42
CA ASP A 97 -9.57 3.20 -7.37
C ASP A 97 -8.68 3.52 -8.59
N ARG A 98 -7.82 2.56 -8.96
CA ARG A 98 -6.89 2.68 -10.10
C ARG A 98 -7.60 2.74 -11.46
N ILE A 99 -8.72 2.05 -11.61
CA ILE A 99 -9.51 2.07 -12.86
C ILE A 99 -10.23 3.42 -13.02
N GLY A 100 -10.42 4.19 -11.94
CA GLY A 100 -11.02 5.53 -11.97
C GLY A 100 -12.43 5.55 -12.59
N GLY A 101 -13.02 6.74 -12.71
CA GLY A 101 -14.34 6.94 -13.30
C GLY A 101 -14.44 6.65 -14.81
N ASP A 102 -13.50 5.91 -15.41
CA ASP A 102 -13.48 5.63 -16.85
C ASP A 102 -14.66 4.72 -17.23
N MET A 103 -15.56 5.25 -18.05
CA MET A 103 -16.74 4.54 -18.57
C MET A 103 -16.37 3.37 -19.50
N ARG A 104 -15.13 3.31 -20.01
CA ARG A 104 -14.65 2.20 -20.86
C ARG A 104 -14.33 0.94 -20.06
N CYS A 105 -14.24 1.02 -18.75
CA CYS A 105 -13.92 -0.11 -17.87
C CYS A 105 -15.09 -0.55 -16.96
N VAL A 106 -16.32 -0.17 -17.29
CA VAL A 106 -17.52 -0.49 -16.50
C VAL A 106 -17.66 -2.00 -16.26
N SER A 107 -17.41 -2.84 -17.27
CA SER A 107 -17.49 -4.31 -17.11
C SER A 107 -16.50 -4.84 -16.08
N LYS A 108 -15.26 -4.31 -16.06
CA LYS A 108 -14.23 -4.69 -15.09
C LYS A 108 -14.57 -4.18 -13.69
N ARG A 109 -15.12 -2.96 -13.58
CA ARG A 109 -15.61 -2.41 -12.31
C ARG A 109 -16.76 -3.22 -11.73
N VAL A 110 -17.74 -3.61 -12.55
CA VAL A 110 -18.86 -4.46 -12.14
C VAL A 110 -18.36 -5.84 -11.66
N ALA A 111 -17.38 -6.43 -12.35
CA ALA A 111 -16.77 -7.69 -11.93
C ALA A 111 -16.06 -7.57 -10.57
N LEU A 112 -15.27 -6.52 -10.37
CA LEU A 112 -14.58 -6.26 -9.10
C LEU A 112 -15.56 -5.98 -7.96
N CYS A 113 -16.63 -5.20 -8.19
CA CYS A 113 -17.67 -4.98 -7.19
C CYS A 113 -18.40 -6.27 -6.81
N ARG A 114 -18.67 -7.15 -7.79
CA ARG A 114 -19.25 -8.48 -7.54
C ARG A 114 -18.31 -9.34 -6.68
N GLN A 115 -17.03 -9.38 -7.02
CA GLN A 115 -16.03 -10.16 -6.28
C GLN A 115 -15.84 -9.64 -4.84
N ALA A 116 -15.91 -8.33 -4.63
CA ALA A 116 -15.92 -7.72 -3.30
C ALA A 116 -17.16 -8.14 -2.48
N LEU A 117 -18.34 -8.12 -3.10
CA LEU A 117 -19.59 -8.55 -2.47
C LEU A 117 -19.57 -10.04 -2.10
N GLU A 118 -19.00 -10.89 -2.94
CA GLU A 118 -18.83 -12.32 -2.66
C GLU A 118 -17.91 -12.57 -1.45
N LEU A 119 -16.77 -11.87 -1.37
CA LEU A 119 -15.84 -11.99 -0.24
C LEU A 119 -16.46 -11.56 1.09
N VAL A 120 -17.23 -10.47 1.09
CA VAL A 120 -17.91 -9.96 2.28
C VAL A 120 -19.07 -10.87 2.69
N SER A 121 -19.82 -11.39 1.71
CA SER A 121 -20.99 -12.23 1.98
C SER A 121 -20.60 -13.63 2.44
N ARG A 122 -19.54 -14.23 1.86
CA ARG A 122 -18.98 -15.53 2.28
C ARG A 122 -18.54 -15.53 3.74
N ARG A 123 -17.99 -14.42 4.22
CA ARG A 123 -17.57 -14.27 5.63
C ARG A 123 -18.75 -14.08 6.59
N LYS A 124 -19.85 -13.49 6.13
CA LYS A 124 -21.01 -13.18 6.99
C LYS A 124 -21.88 -14.41 7.24
N ASP A 125 -21.98 -15.30 6.25
CA ASP A 125 -22.81 -16.51 6.32
C ASP A 125 -22.15 -17.67 5.56
N GLU A 126 -21.03 -18.19 6.07
CA GLU A 126 -20.24 -19.25 5.41
C GLU A 126 -21.08 -20.51 5.09
N LYS A 127 -21.96 -20.92 6.01
CA LYS A 127 -22.87 -22.06 5.83
C LYS A 127 -23.90 -21.81 4.71
N ARG A 128 -24.46 -20.61 4.66
CA ARG A 128 -25.51 -20.23 3.70
C ARG A 128 -24.95 -20.06 2.29
N TRP A 129 -23.68 -19.66 2.18
CA TRP A 129 -22.94 -19.63 0.92
C TRP A 129 -22.59 -21.02 0.39
N ALA A 130 -22.29 -21.99 1.27
CA ALA A 130 -22.07 -23.38 0.87
C ALA A 130 -23.35 -24.02 0.30
N GLU A 131 -24.52 -23.71 0.87
CA GLU A 131 -25.82 -24.20 0.42
C GLU A 131 -26.27 -23.63 -0.94
N LEU A 132 -25.88 -22.40 -1.29
CA LEU A 132 -26.21 -21.78 -2.57
C LEU A 132 -25.34 -22.26 -3.75
N LYS A 133 -24.28 -23.01 -3.47
CA LYS A 133 -23.30 -23.51 -4.46
C LYS A 133 -23.42 -25.01 -4.76
N GLY A 134 -24.28 -25.73 -4.03
CA GLY A 134 -24.69 -27.11 -4.31
C GLY A 134 -25.95 -27.14 -5.16
#